data_AF-A0A815P726-F1
#
_entry.id   AF-A0A815P726-F1
#
_cell.length_a   1.000
_cell.length_b   1.000
_cell.length_c   1.000
_cell.angle_alpha   90.00
_cell.angle_beta   90.00
_cell.angle_gamma   90.00
#
_symmetry.space_group_name_H-M   'P 1'
#
loop_
_entity.id
_entity.type
_entity.pdbx_description
1 polymer ?
#
loop_
_entity_poly.entity_id
_entity_poly.type
_entity_poly.pdbx_seq_one_letter_code
_entity_poly.pdbx_strand_id
1 'polypeptide(L)'
;MGDNEDIQIERINPRLLIPDSEDSKTLGPSKTLDPSKTLDPSKTLDPSKTLGPSKTLGPIIGYAQEPLLPLDKACEPLVLVVHHILHYVTVALENTPDNPADGLSRDESASIRLYTMEWADEYSSLCSTLNKTLTTADRKDLQP
;
A
#
# COMPACT_ATOMS: atom_id res chain seq x y z
N MET A 1 -40.90 -42.70 21.71
CA MET A 1 -39.63 -43.31 21.28
C MET A 1 -39.10 -42.42 20.17
N GLY A 2 -38.09 -41.60 20.45
CA GLY A 2 -37.47 -40.71 19.47
C GLY A 2 -37.59 -39.23 19.82
N ASP A 3 -36.73 -38.81 20.74
CA ASP A 3 -36.46 -37.47 21.27
C ASP A 3 -35.99 -36.49 20.15
N ASN A 4 -36.55 -35.29 20.04
CA ASN A 4 -36.05 -34.00 20.57
C ASN A 4 -34.56 -33.73 20.29
N GLU A 5 -34.25 -32.71 19.47
CA GLU A 5 -33.06 -31.85 19.65
C GLU A 5 -33.34 -30.47 18.98
N ASP A 6 -33.72 -29.51 19.83
CA ASP A 6 -33.84 -28.08 19.56
C ASP A 6 -32.44 -27.45 19.50
N ILE A 7 -32.11 -26.76 18.40
CA ILE A 7 -30.86 -26.00 18.27
C ILE A 7 -31.05 -24.63 18.91
N GLN A 8 -30.49 -24.43 20.11
CA GLN A 8 -30.31 -23.13 20.75
C GLN A 8 -28.83 -22.72 20.62
N ILE A 9 -28.53 -21.72 19.76
CA ILE A 9 -27.19 -21.10 19.72
C ILE A 9 -27.17 -19.95 20.72
N GLU A 10 -26.67 -20.25 21.92
CA GLU A 10 -26.45 -19.26 22.97
C GLU A 10 -25.07 -18.60 22.81
N ARG A 11 -25.07 -17.27 22.72
CA ARG A 11 -23.89 -16.40 22.75
C ARG A 11 -23.18 -16.53 24.11
N ILE A 12 -21.94 -17.03 24.15
CA ILE A 12 -21.03 -16.74 25.27
C ILE A 12 -19.63 -16.43 24.77
N ASN A 13 -19.16 -15.23 25.13
CA ASN A 13 -17.76 -14.86 25.21
C ASN A 13 -17.66 -13.97 26.46
N PRO A 14 -16.88 -14.35 27.47
CA PRO A 14 -15.77 -13.47 27.81
C PRO A 14 -14.53 -14.19 28.36
N ARG A 15 -13.38 -13.56 28.08
CA ARG A 15 -12.13 -13.52 28.86
C ARG A 15 -12.16 -14.29 30.19
N LEU A 16 -11.19 -15.19 30.40
CA LEU A 16 -10.17 -15.21 31.48
C LEU A 16 -9.68 -16.64 31.68
N LEU A 17 -8.42 -16.95 31.33
CA LEU A 17 -7.69 -18.04 31.99
C LEU A 17 -6.19 -17.74 31.96
N ILE A 18 -5.73 -17.08 33.02
CA ILE A 18 -4.33 -17.02 33.42
C ILE A 18 -4.07 -18.30 34.21
N PRO A 19 -3.03 -19.09 33.93
CA PRO A 19 -2.59 -20.11 34.88
C PRO A 19 -1.67 -19.47 35.93
N ASP A 20 -2.12 -19.56 37.18
CA ASP A 20 -1.32 -19.43 38.39
C ASP A 20 -0.11 -20.38 38.36
N SER A 21 1.07 -19.85 38.69
CA SER A 21 2.13 -20.65 39.31
C SER A 21 2.89 -19.77 40.29
N GLU A 22 2.69 -20.09 41.55
CA GLU A 22 3.31 -19.59 42.77
C GLU A 22 4.85 -19.60 42.71
N ASP A 23 5.48 -18.54 43.23
CA ASP A 23 6.54 -18.70 44.24
C ASP A 23 6.84 -17.36 44.92
N SER A 24 6.54 -17.31 46.21
CA SER A 24 6.80 -16.19 47.11
C SER A 24 8.28 -16.16 47.52
N LYS A 25 8.96 -15.00 47.44
CA LYS A 25 10.14 -14.69 48.27
C LYS A 25 10.49 -13.19 48.32
N THR A 26 10.10 -12.58 49.43
CA THR A 26 10.70 -11.52 50.24
C THR A 26 11.87 -10.71 49.65
N LEU A 27 11.67 -9.41 49.42
CA LEU A 27 12.72 -8.40 49.22
C LEU A 27 13.08 -7.73 50.55
N GLY A 28 14.31 -7.93 51.03
CA GLY A 28 14.95 -7.04 52.01
C GLY A 28 15.86 -6.03 51.30
N PRO A 29 16.07 -4.80 51.80
CA PRO A 29 16.92 -3.82 51.15
C PRO A 29 18.35 -3.83 51.70
N SER A 30 19.30 -3.54 50.81
CA SER A 30 20.61 -2.89 51.00
C SER A 30 21.77 -3.70 50.43
N LYS A 31 22.49 -3.09 49.48
CA LYS A 31 23.92 -2.76 49.62
C LYS A 31 24.43 -1.92 48.45
N THR A 32 24.98 -0.78 48.82
CA THR A 32 25.80 0.18 48.08
C THR A 32 27.01 -0.46 47.40
N LEU A 33 27.34 -0.04 46.19
CA LEU A 33 28.68 -0.10 45.60
C LEU A 33 28.87 1.12 44.68
N ASP A 34 29.84 1.95 45.02
CA ASP A 34 30.28 3.13 44.26
C ASP A 34 31.64 2.82 43.57
N PRO A 35 32.28 3.74 42.83
CA PRO A 35 32.27 3.81 41.36
C PRO A 35 33.64 3.51 40.75
N SER A 36 33.68 3.55 39.41
CA SER A 36 34.80 3.90 38.52
C SER A 36 35.21 2.79 37.55
N LYS A 37 35.00 3.06 36.25
CA LYS A 37 36.03 2.89 35.22
C LYS A 37 35.64 3.65 33.96
N THR A 38 36.34 4.74 33.74
CA THR A 38 36.38 5.53 32.51
C THR A 38 36.80 4.65 31.33
N LEU A 39 36.04 4.67 30.23
CA LEU A 39 36.46 4.13 28.95
C LEU A 39 36.49 5.28 27.93
N ASP A 40 37.64 5.42 27.28
CA ASP A 40 38.06 6.49 26.37
C ASP A 40 37.17 6.59 25.11
N PRO A 41 36.75 7.78 24.64
CA PRO A 41 35.99 7.91 23.41
C PRO A 41 36.95 8.12 22.23
N SER A 42 37.29 7.06 21.50
CA SER A 42 37.88 7.22 20.17
C SER A 42 37.67 6.00 19.28
N LYS A 43 36.70 6.13 18.37
CA LYS A 43 36.76 5.68 16.97
C LYS A 43 35.54 6.19 16.22
N THR A 44 35.65 7.41 15.70
CA THR A 44 34.68 7.97 14.77
C THR A 44 34.83 7.25 13.43
N LEU A 45 33.83 6.45 13.08
CA LEU A 45 33.64 5.91 11.74
C LEU A 45 33.25 7.08 10.84
N ASP A 46 34.01 7.34 9.79
CA ASP A 46 33.77 8.42 8.82
C ASP A 46 32.38 8.26 8.16
N PRO A 47 31.39 9.14 8.41
CA PRO A 47 30.08 9.03 7.80
C PRO A 47 30.06 9.83 6.49
N SER A 48 30.92 9.49 5.55
CA SER A 48 30.99 10.21 4.26
C SER A 48 30.70 9.30 3.08
N LYS A 49 29.51 8.71 3.08
CA LYS A 49 28.74 8.45 1.85
C LYS A 49 27.34 9.00 2.01
N THR A 50 27.26 10.32 2.15
CA THR A 50 26.03 11.06 1.93
C THR A 50 25.60 10.80 0.49
N LEU A 51 24.61 9.95 0.31
CA LEU A 51 23.78 9.94 -0.90
C LEU A 51 23.36 11.39 -1.13
N GLY A 52 23.80 11.98 -2.24
CA GLY A 52 23.45 13.35 -2.60
C GLY A 52 21.93 13.54 -2.63
N PRO A 53 21.44 14.79 -2.57
CA PRO A 53 20.01 15.07 -2.53
C PRO A 53 19.32 14.35 -3.70
N SER A 54 18.35 13.49 -3.38
CA SER A 54 17.43 12.95 -4.38
C SER A 54 16.84 14.14 -5.14
N LYS A 55 17.06 14.20 -6.45
CA LYS A 55 16.49 15.27 -7.28
C LYS A 55 14.96 15.12 -7.25
N THR A 56 14.29 15.94 -6.47
CA THR A 56 12.83 16.01 -6.47
C THR A 56 12.35 16.44 -7.85
N LEU A 57 11.56 15.59 -8.50
CA LEU A 57 10.91 15.90 -9.76
C LEU A 57 9.70 16.82 -9.50
N GLY A 58 9.62 17.95 -10.19
CA GLY A 58 8.43 18.82 -10.13
C GLY A 58 7.19 18.18 -10.75
N PRO A 59 5.98 18.75 -10.54
CA PRO A 59 4.76 18.26 -11.17
C PRO A 59 4.81 18.38 -12.69
N ILE A 60 4.05 17.52 -13.38
CA ILE A 60 3.76 17.65 -14.81
C ILE A 60 2.54 18.58 -14.94
N ILE A 61 2.62 19.58 -15.82
CA ILE A 61 1.62 20.66 -15.96
C ILE A 61 0.98 20.56 -17.35
N GLY A 62 -0.29 20.97 -17.48
CA GLY A 62 -1.01 21.08 -18.76
C GLY A 62 -2.21 20.14 -18.88
N TYR A 63 -2.08 18.90 -18.39
CA TYR A 63 -3.15 17.89 -18.49
C TYR A 63 -4.47 18.25 -17.81
N ALA A 64 -4.48 19.19 -16.87
CA ALA A 64 -5.71 19.68 -16.26
C ALA A 64 -6.64 20.42 -17.24
N GLN A 65 -6.11 20.84 -18.41
CA GLN A 65 -6.86 21.51 -19.47
C GLN A 65 -7.21 20.59 -20.63
N GLU A 66 -6.71 19.35 -20.63
CA GLU A 66 -7.03 18.38 -21.66
C GLU A 66 -8.46 17.85 -21.46
N PRO A 67 -9.21 17.61 -22.55
CA PRO A 67 -10.53 17.02 -22.46
C PRO A 67 -10.44 15.61 -21.88
N LEU A 68 -11.34 15.29 -20.95
CA LEU A 68 -11.47 13.93 -20.45
C LEU A 68 -11.97 13.01 -21.57
N LEU A 69 -11.31 11.86 -21.72
CA LEU A 69 -11.71 10.81 -22.64
C LEU A 69 -12.30 9.63 -21.87
N PRO A 70 -13.24 8.88 -22.48
CA PRO A 70 -13.61 7.55 -21.98
C PRO A 70 -12.38 6.67 -21.77
N LEU A 71 -12.42 5.80 -20.76
CA LEU A 71 -11.25 5.05 -20.30
C LEU A 71 -10.69 4.13 -21.39
N ASP A 72 -11.55 3.53 -22.20
CA ASP A 72 -11.17 2.69 -23.34
C ASP A 72 -10.37 3.49 -24.37
N LYS A 73 -10.83 4.69 -24.74
CA LYS A 73 -10.16 5.59 -25.69
C LYS A 73 -8.84 6.11 -25.15
N ALA A 74 -8.77 6.43 -23.87
CA ALA A 74 -7.52 6.83 -23.24
C ALA A 74 -6.46 5.71 -23.27
N CYS A 75 -6.88 4.44 -23.22
CA CYS A 75 -5.98 3.28 -23.20
C CYS A 75 -5.63 2.72 -24.59
N GLU A 76 -6.33 3.11 -25.67
CA GLU A 76 -6.06 2.63 -27.03
C GLU A 76 -4.58 2.79 -27.45
N PRO A 77 -3.90 3.93 -27.20
CA PRO A 77 -2.49 4.08 -27.57
C PRO A 77 -1.53 3.18 -26.76
N LEU A 78 -1.99 2.65 -25.63
CA LEU A 78 -1.15 1.89 -24.68
C LEU A 78 -1.06 0.40 -25.01
N VAL A 79 -1.80 -0.10 -26.00
CA VAL A 79 -1.87 -1.54 -26.34
C VAL A 79 -0.52 -2.17 -26.70
N LEU A 80 0.41 -1.37 -27.20
CA LEU A 80 1.77 -1.83 -27.54
C LEU A 80 2.76 -1.74 -26.37
N VAL A 81 2.39 -1.04 -25.29
CA VAL A 81 3.26 -0.77 -24.14
C VAL A 81 2.85 -1.59 -22.93
N VAL A 82 1.54 -1.75 -22.72
CA VAL A 82 0.96 -2.44 -21.57
C VAL A 82 0.21 -3.67 -22.05
N HIS A 83 0.70 -4.84 -21.64
CA HIS A 83 0.14 -6.13 -22.05
C HIS A 83 -1.31 -6.26 -21.59
N HIS A 84 -2.17 -6.74 -22.51
CA HIS A 84 -3.59 -6.99 -22.26
C HIS A 84 -4.37 -5.80 -21.66
N ILE A 85 -3.92 -4.56 -21.87
CA ILE A 85 -4.54 -3.37 -21.27
C ILE A 85 -6.05 -3.28 -21.52
N LEU A 86 -6.53 -3.56 -22.74
CA LEU A 86 -7.96 -3.47 -23.05
C LEU A 86 -8.80 -4.55 -22.34
N HIS A 87 -8.23 -5.73 -22.10
CA HIS A 87 -8.88 -6.74 -21.28
C HIS A 87 -9.07 -6.21 -19.85
N TYR A 88 -8.00 -5.67 -19.27
CA TYR A 88 -8.04 -5.12 -17.93
C TYR A 88 -8.92 -3.86 -17.80
N VAL A 89 -9.00 -3.02 -18.84
CA VAL A 89 -9.98 -1.92 -18.93
C VAL A 89 -11.40 -2.47 -18.88
N THR A 90 -11.69 -3.53 -19.63
CA THR A 90 -13.01 -4.17 -19.63
C THR A 90 -13.35 -4.69 -18.24
N VAL A 91 -12.43 -5.43 -17.61
CA VAL A 91 -12.60 -5.92 -16.22
C VAL A 91 -12.84 -4.76 -15.25
N ALA A 92 -12.11 -3.66 -15.37
CA ALA A 92 -12.28 -2.50 -14.51
C ALA A 92 -13.66 -1.83 -14.70
N LEU A 93 -14.12 -1.70 -15.94
CA LEU A 93 -15.44 -1.13 -16.26
C LEU A 93 -16.59 -2.04 -15.80
N GLU A 94 -16.49 -3.35 -15.98
CA GLU A 94 -17.51 -4.32 -15.54
C GLU A 94 -17.66 -4.34 -14.01
N ASN A 95 -16.56 -4.13 -13.29
CA ASN A 95 -16.53 -4.08 -11.83
C ASN A 95 -16.80 -2.67 -11.27
N THR A 96 -17.17 -1.71 -12.12
CA THR A 96 -17.48 -0.34 -11.71
C THR A 96 -18.95 -0.04 -12.02
N PRO A 97 -19.78 0.27 -11.00
CA PRO A 97 -21.19 0.61 -11.20
C PRO A 97 -21.36 1.78 -12.17
N ASP A 98 -22.45 1.79 -12.94
CA ASP A 98 -22.74 2.88 -13.88
C ASP A 98 -22.89 4.25 -13.21
N ASN A 99 -23.32 4.27 -11.94
CA ASN A 99 -23.38 5.46 -11.11
C ASN A 99 -22.63 5.24 -9.79
N PRO A 100 -21.33 5.52 -9.74
CA PRO A 100 -20.51 5.43 -8.53
C PRO A 100 -21.03 6.36 -7.41
N ALA A 101 -20.87 5.94 -6.15
CA ALA A 101 -21.33 6.70 -4.98
C ALA A 101 -20.32 7.76 -4.50
N ASP A 102 -19.13 7.79 -5.10
CA ASP A 102 -18.00 8.67 -4.76
C ASP A 102 -18.09 10.06 -5.44
N GLY A 103 -19.11 10.28 -6.29
CA GLY A 103 -19.29 11.52 -7.04
C GLY A 103 -18.39 11.63 -8.27
N LEU A 104 -17.67 10.57 -8.62
CA LEU A 104 -16.88 10.47 -9.85
C LEU A 104 -17.73 9.91 -11.00
N SER A 105 -17.29 10.17 -12.23
CA SER A 105 -17.81 9.46 -13.39
C SER A 105 -17.40 7.97 -13.34
N ARG A 106 -18.16 7.13 -14.05
CA ARG A 106 -17.87 5.70 -14.18
C ARG A 106 -16.43 5.46 -14.69
N ASP A 107 -16.00 6.22 -15.70
CA ASP A 107 -14.65 6.11 -16.28
C ASP A 107 -13.56 6.52 -15.28
N GLU A 108 -13.77 7.56 -14.47
CA GLU A 108 -12.84 7.95 -13.40
C GLU A 108 -12.72 6.86 -12.33
N SER A 109 -13.83 6.36 -11.79
CA SER A 109 -13.79 5.27 -10.81
C SER A 109 -13.19 3.99 -11.39
N ALA A 110 -13.48 3.67 -12.66
CA ALA A 110 -12.89 2.54 -13.36
C ALA A 110 -11.39 2.73 -13.60
N SER A 111 -10.91 3.95 -13.85
CA SER A 111 -9.47 4.25 -13.98
C SER A 111 -8.71 3.99 -12.67
N ILE A 112 -9.30 4.39 -11.53
CA ILE A 112 -8.74 4.13 -10.20
C ILE A 112 -8.72 2.63 -9.94
N ARG A 113 -9.79 1.90 -10.31
CA ARG A 113 -9.83 0.44 -10.21
C ARG A 113 -8.74 -0.20 -11.07
N LEU A 114 -8.62 0.18 -12.34
CA LEU A 114 -7.60 -0.34 -13.26
C LEU A 114 -6.18 -0.14 -12.72
N TYR A 115 -5.93 1.01 -12.08
CA TYR A 115 -4.66 1.34 -11.45
C TYR A 115 -4.37 0.54 -10.16
N THR A 116 -5.40 0.15 -9.41
CA THR A 116 -5.24 -0.46 -8.07
C THR A 116 -5.52 -1.96 -8.02
N MET A 117 -6.20 -2.51 -9.04
CA MET A 117 -6.55 -3.92 -9.07
C MET A 117 -5.32 -4.82 -9.27
N GLU A 118 -5.45 -6.08 -8.88
CA GLU A 118 -4.45 -7.10 -9.13
C GLU A 118 -4.51 -7.55 -10.61
N TRP A 119 -3.33 -7.72 -11.21
CA TRP A 119 -3.18 -8.22 -12.57
C TRP A 119 -2.68 -9.66 -12.46
N ALA A 120 -3.32 -10.58 -13.15
CA ALA A 120 -3.05 -12.02 -13.05
C ALA A 120 -1.82 -12.47 -13.85
N ASP A 121 -1.24 -11.56 -14.63
CA ASP A 121 -0.20 -11.88 -15.60
C ASP A 121 1.19 -11.60 -15.03
N GLU A 122 2.22 -12.26 -15.58
CA GLU A 122 3.63 -12.02 -15.22
C GLU A 122 4.16 -10.67 -15.75
N TYR A 123 3.36 -9.96 -16.55
CA TYR A 123 3.73 -8.68 -17.15
C TYR A 123 3.55 -7.51 -16.18
N SER A 124 4.23 -6.40 -16.48
CA SER A 124 4.06 -5.17 -15.70
C SER A 124 2.63 -4.64 -15.82
N SER A 125 2.02 -4.30 -14.67
CA SER A 125 0.72 -3.66 -14.63
C SER A 125 0.76 -2.25 -15.20
N LEU A 126 -0.42 -1.68 -15.48
CA LEU A 126 -0.54 -0.27 -15.84
C LEU A 126 0.09 0.63 -14.78
N CYS A 127 -0.18 0.36 -13.49
CA CYS A 127 0.36 1.12 -12.37
C CYS A 127 1.90 1.09 -12.35
N SER A 128 2.51 -0.08 -12.48
CA SER A 128 3.97 -0.20 -12.52
C SER A 128 4.57 0.55 -13.71
N THR A 129 3.94 0.43 -14.89
CA THR A 129 4.39 1.09 -16.11
C THR A 129 4.27 2.62 -16.02
N LEU A 130 3.12 3.13 -15.59
CA LEU A 130 2.88 4.55 -15.40
C LEU A 130 3.83 5.14 -14.36
N ASN A 131 3.95 4.54 -13.19
CA ASN A 131 4.83 5.06 -12.13
C ASN A 131 6.30 5.07 -12.55
N LYS A 132 6.75 4.07 -13.29
CA LYS A 132 8.09 4.05 -13.87
C LYS A 132 8.29 5.20 -14.86
N THR A 133 7.32 5.43 -15.74
CA THR A 133 7.38 6.49 -16.76
C THR A 133 7.30 7.89 -16.14
N LEU A 134 6.40 8.12 -15.19
CA LEU A 134 6.22 9.43 -14.55
C LEU A 134 7.43 9.85 -13.69
N THR A 135 8.26 8.89 -13.27
CA THR A 135 9.46 9.11 -12.47
C THR A 135 10.76 9.16 -13.29
N THR A 136 10.70 9.11 -14.62
CA THR A 136 11.89 9.28 -15.47
C THR A 136 12.46 10.69 -15.34
N ALA A 137 13.79 10.82 -15.47
CA ALA A 137 14.46 12.11 -15.38
C ALA A 137 14.19 13.00 -16.60
N ASP A 138 14.05 12.40 -17.79
CA ASP A 138 13.59 13.09 -18.99
C ASP A 138 12.07 12.94 -19.10
N ARG A 139 11.36 14.07 -19.10
CA ARG A 139 9.89 14.16 -19.13
C ARG A 139 9.40 15.14 -20.20
N LYS A 140 10.24 15.44 -21.20
CA LYS A 140 9.87 16.33 -22.31
C LYS A 140 8.68 15.81 -23.10
N ASP A 141 8.57 14.48 -23.19
CA ASP A 141 7.50 13.79 -23.92
C ASP A 141 6.24 13.55 -23.05
N LEU A 142 6.26 13.95 -21.78
CA LEU A 142 5.10 13.87 -20.86
C LEU A 142 4.36 15.20 -20.78
N GLN A 143 4.30 15.94 -21.88
CA GLN A 143 3.54 17.17 -22.00
C GLN A 143 2.38 16.91 -22.97
N PRO A 144 1.19 17.49 -22.74
CA PRO A 144 0.08 17.41 -23.68
C PRO A 144 0.43 18.04 -25.04
#